data_AF-A0A8H5ZD86-F1
#
_entry.id   AF-A0A8H5ZD86-F1
#
_cell.length_a   1.000
_cell.length_b   1.000
_cell.length_c   1.000
_cell.angle_alpha   90.00
_cell.angle_beta   90.00
_cell.angle_gamma   90.00
#
_symmetry.space_group_name_H-M   'P 1'
#
loop_
_entity.id
_entity.type
_entity.pdbx_description
1 polymer ?
#
loop_
_entity_poly.entity_id
_entity_poly.type
_entity_poly.pdbx_seq_one_letter_code
_entity_poly.pdbx_strand_id
1 'polypeptide(L)'
;MLTAICVVITFILPFYVIYKPPNLLIRYFQQKWPDVLWHVPASTLRRNGEEVDKVVALTIDDAPSEFTLDILKVLGENEAKATLFVIGGQVGGRETILQHAAKAGMELGNHAMHDEPSRSLTPAVLEAEVRQVEGFINGTYDAVNLPHPPRLLQHKDAQTD
;
A
#
# COMPACT_ATOMS: atom_id res chain seq x y z
N MET A 1 -33.30 -23.84 23.70
CA MET A 1 -33.14 -23.27 22.34
C MET A 1 -32.73 -21.80 22.38
N LEU A 2 -33.43 -20.94 23.12
CA LEU A 2 -33.08 -19.51 23.24
C LEU A 2 -31.67 -19.25 23.76
N THR A 3 -31.22 -19.96 24.80
CA THR A 3 -29.87 -19.83 25.38
C THR A 3 -28.76 -20.19 24.39
N ALA A 4 -28.93 -21.24 23.59
CA ALA A 4 -27.97 -21.62 22.56
C ALA A 4 -27.89 -20.57 21.44
N ILE A 5 -29.04 -20.00 21.04
CA ILE A 5 -29.10 -18.89 20.06
C ILE A 5 -28.39 -17.66 20.62
N CYS A 6 -28.61 -17.31 21.89
CA CYS A 6 -27.91 -16.21 22.55
C CYS A 6 -26.39 -16.42 22.52
N VAL A 7 -25.89 -17.61 22.86
CA VAL A 7 -24.44 -17.92 22.81
C VAL A 7 -23.87 -17.77 21.40
N VAL A 8 -24.57 -18.25 20.36
CA VAL A 8 -24.13 -18.08 18.97
C VAL A 8 -24.05 -16.60 18.60
N ILE A 9 -25.07 -15.82 18.94
CA ILE A 9 -25.14 -14.39 18.59
C ILE A 9 -24.11 -13.57 19.38
N THR A 10 -23.89 -13.85 20.67
CA THR A 10 -22.99 -13.05 21.50
C THR A 10 -21.54 -13.50 21.42
N PHE A 11 -21.29 -14.78 21.09
CA PHE A 11 -19.95 -15.37 21.22
C PHE A 11 -19.38 -15.93 19.92
N ILE A 12 -20.18 -16.26 18.91
CA ILE A 12 -19.66 -16.80 17.64
C ILE A 12 -19.77 -15.75 16.53
N LEU A 13 -20.93 -15.10 16.44
CA LEU A 13 -21.20 -14.11 15.40
C LEU A 13 -20.20 -12.94 15.37
N PRO A 14 -19.76 -12.35 16.51
CA PRO A 14 -18.80 -11.24 16.46
C PRO A 14 -17.46 -11.66 15.88
N PHE A 15 -16.95 -12.84 16.26
CA PHE A 15 -15.69 -13.37 15.72
C PHE A 15 -15.83 -13.74 14.24
N TYR A 16 -16.99 -14.25 13.83
CA TYR A 16 -17.25 -14.50 12.41
C TYR A 16 -17.32 -13.20 11.60
N VAL A 17 -17.90 -12.12 12.15
CA VAL A 17 -17.92 -10.79 11.53
C VAL A 17 -16.53 -10.17 11.49
N ILE A 18 -15.67 -10.41 12.48
CA ILE A 18 -14.26 -9.97 12.43
C ILE A 18 -13.49 -10.77 11.37
N TYR A 19 -13.67 -12.09 11.33
CA TYR A 19 -12.99 -12.97 10.38
C TYR A 19 -13.44 -12.76 8.94
N LYS A 20 -14.75 -12.57 8.72
CA LYS A 20 -15.37 -12.36 7.41
C LYS A 20 -16.38 -11.19 7.49
N PRO A 21 -15.89 -9.94 7.46
CA PRO A 21 -16.74 -8.77 7.59
C PRO A 21 -17.78 -8.72 6.45
N PRO A 22 -19.06 -8.48 6.77
CA PRO A 22 -20.09 -8.33 5.75
C PRO A 22 -19.78 -7.18 4.80
N ASN A 23 -20.06 -7.34 3.51
CA ASN A 23 -19.83 -6.30 2.50
C ASN A 23 -20.49 -4.95 2.86
N LEU A 24 -21.65 -4.97 3.54
CA LEU A 24 -22.31 -3.75 4.00
C LEU A 24 -21.46 -2.99 5.03
N LEU A 25 -20.83 -3.72 5.95
CA LEU A 25 -19.97 -3.14 6.99
C LEU A 25 -18.67 -2.60 6.38
N ILE A 26 -18.07 -3.36 5.45
CA ILE A 26 -16.91 -2.92 4.66
C ILE A 26 -17.24 -1.61 3.93
N ARG A 27 -18.35 -1.57 3.20
CA ARG A 27 -18.78 -0.37 2.45
C ARG A 27 -19.06 0.82 3.37
N TYR A 28 -19.69 0.58 4.53
CA TYR A 28 -19.93 1.62 5.51
C TYR A 28 -18.61 2.21 6.03
N PHE A 29 -17.64 1.37 6.38
CA PHE A 29 -16.33 1.83 6.84
C PHE A 29 -15.50 2.48 5.74
N GLN A 30 -15.58 2.01 4.49
CA GLN A 30 -14.98 2.68 3.33
C GLN A 30 -15.53 4.09 3.12
N GLN A 31 -16.84 4.29 3.27
CA GLN A 31 -17.44 5.61 3.15
C GLN A 31 -17.06 6.52 4.32
N LYS A 32 -16.92 5.96 5.52
CA LYS A 32 -16.62 6.71 6.75
C LYS A 32 -15.14 7.06 6.89
N TRP A 33 -14.25 6.15 6.48
CA TRP A 33 -12.79 6.25 6.56
C TRP A 33 -12.16 5.79 5.24
N PRO A 34 -12.35 6.57 4.15
CA PRO A 34 -11.85 6.23 2.82
C PRO A 34 -10.33 6.10 2.78
N ASP A 35 -9.63 6.78 3.69
CA ASP A 35 -8.17 6.79 3.78
C ASP A 35 -7.59 5.56 4.53
N VAL A 36 -8.45 4.76 5.21
CA VAL A 36 -8.04 3.59 6.01
C VAL A 36 -8.36 2.28 5.31
N LEU A 37 -9.52 2.20 4.67
CA LEU A 37 -9.99 0.98 4.02
C LEU A 37 -10.06 1.18 2.52
N TRP A 38 -8.99 0.81 1.83
CA TRP A 38 -8.95 0.80 0.37
C TRP A 38 -9.48 -0.53 -0.18
N HIS A 39 -10.28 -0.46 -1.23
CA HIS A 39 -10.80 -1.63 -1.93
C HIS A 39 -11.05 -1.29 -3.39
N VAL A 40 -10.45 -2.09 -4.26
CA VAL A 40 -10.68 -2.01 -5.70
C VAL A 40 -11.53 -3.22 -6.10
N PRO A 41 -12.80 -3.02 -6.49
CA PRO A 41 -13.63 -4.13 -6.97
C PRO A 41 -13.02 -4.72 -8.25
N ALA A 42 -12.94 -6.04 -8.36
CA ALA A 42 -12.37 -6.70 -9.54
C ALA A 42 -13.06 -6.26 -10.85
N SER A 43 -14.38 -6.02 -10.82
CA SER A 43 -15.15 -5.52 -11.98
C SER A 43 -14.75 -4.10 -12.44
N THR A 44 -13.97 -3.36 -11.65
CA THR A 44 -13.42 -2.06 -12.05
C THR A 44 -12.06 -2.18 -12.73
N LEU A 45 -11.41 -3.33 -12.63
CA LEU A 45 -10.09 -3.55 -13.18
C LEU A 45 -10.19 -3.76 -14.69
N ARG A 46 -9.39 -2.99 -15.43
CA ARG A 46 -9.32 -3.06 -16.88
C ARG A 46 -7.89 -3.30 -17.31
N ARG A 47 -7.67 -4.23 -18.25
CA ARG A 47 -6.40 -4.40 -18.94
C ARG A 47 -6.66 -4.19 -20.42
N ASN A 48 -6.00 -3.19 -21.01
CA ASN A 48 -6.21 -2.79 -22.41
C ASN A 48 -7.68 -2.50 -22.78
N GLY A 49 -8.46 -1.97 -21.82
CA GLY A 49 -9.88 -1.66 -22.00
C GLY A 49 -10.84 -2.82 -21.71
N GLU A 50 -10.35 -4.03 -21.44
CA GLU A 50 -11.17 -5.21 -21.18
C GLU A 50 -11.27 -5.54 -19.69
N GLU A 51 -12.39 -6.12 -19.25
CA GLU A 51 -12.55 -6.61 -17.87
C GLU A 51 -11.53 -7.70 -17.56
N VAL A 52 -11.00 -7.70 -16.33
CA VAL A 52 -10.12 -8.78 -15.86
C VAL A 52 -10.70 -9.41 -14.60
N ASP A 53 -11.17 -10.65 -14.73
CA ASP A 53 -11.80 -11.38 -13.63
C ASP A 53 -10.81 -11.99 -12.64
N LYS A 54 -9.52 -12.07 -13.00
CA LYS A 54 -8.47 -12.68 -12.17
C LYS A 54 -7.22 -11.82 -12.14
N VAL A 55 -7.05 -11.09 -11.05
CA VAL A 55 -5.91 -10.21 -10.81
C VAL A 55 -5.24 -10.58 -9.50
N VAL A 56 -3.90 -10.52 -9.51
CA VAL A 56 -3.07 -10.58 -8.30
C VAL A 56 -2.27 -9.28 -8.29
N ALA A 57 -2.31 -8.55 -7.18
CA ALA A 57 -1.45 -7.40 -6.95
C ALA A 57 -0.19 -7.89 -6.23
N LEU A 58 0.98 -7.65 -6.81
CA LEU A 58 2.27 -7.96 -6.19
C LEU A 58 2.78 -6.74 -5.45
N THR A 59 3.07 -6.91 -4.16
CA THR A 59 3.72 -5.92 -3.33
C THR A 59 5.02 -6.52 -2.79
N ILE A 60 6.10 -5.74 -2.81
CA ILE A 60 7.40 -6.16 -2.31
C ILE A 60 7.88 -5.09 -1.34
N ASP A 61 8.10 -5.50 -0.10
CA ASP A 61 8.58 -4.61 0.95
C ASP A 61 10.11 -4.52 0.94
N ASP A 62 10.64 -3.58 1.71
CA ASP A 62 12.07 -3.39 1.95
C ASP A 62 12.91 -3.02 0.71
N ALA A 63 12.35 -2.22 -0.20
CA ALA A 63 13.10 -1.62 -1.30
C ALA A 63 13.79 -0.30 -0.87
N PRO A 64 14.89 0.14 -1.52
CA PRO A 64 15.74 -0.64 -2.43
C PRO A 64 16.74 -1.51 -1.66
N SER A 65 16.88 -2.76 -2.10
CA SER A 65 17.87 -3.72 -1.61
C SER A 65 18.87 -4.12 -2.71
N GLU A 66 19.87 -4.93 -2.37
CA GLU A 66 20.82 -5.49 -3.34
C GLU A 66 20.14 -6.38 -4.39
N PHE A 67 18.97 -6.94 -4.08
CA PHE A 67 18.19 -7.82 -4.97
C PHE A 67 17.17 -7.08 -5.84
N THR A 68 16.92 -5.78 -5.59
CA THR A 68 15.86 -5.05 -6.29
C THR A 68 16.05 -5.08 -7.81
N LEU A 69 17.27 -4.96 -8.33
CA LEU A 69 17.51 -5.03 -9.78
C LEU A 69 17.22 -6.42 -10.37
N ASP A 70 17.55 -7.50 -9.66
CA ASP A 70 17.24 -8.86 -10.10
C ASP A 70 15.73 -9.12 -10.07
N ILE A 71 15.03 -8.60 -9.05
CA ILE A 71 13.58 -8.63 -8.97
C ILE A 71 12.95 -7.86 -10.14
N LEU A 72 13.43 -6.65 -10.44
CA LEU A 72 12.96 -5.87 -11.59
C LEU A 72 13.16 -6.62 -12.92
N LYS A 73 14.29 -7.31 -13.06
CA LYS A 73 14.57 -8.14 -14.24
C LYS A 73 13.52 -9.25 -14.39
N VAL A 74 13.27 -10.03 -13.33
CA VAL A 74 12.29 -11.12 -13.36
C VAL A 74 10.87 -10.60 -13.63
N LEU A 75 10.48 -9.48 -13.01
CA LEU A 75 9.19 -8.83 -13.28
C LEU A 75 9.09 -8.41 -14.76
N GLY A 76 10.15 -7.82 -15.31
CA GLY A 76 10.22 -7.44 -16.72
C GLY A 76 10.11 -8.63 -17.67
N GLU A 77 10.80 -9.74 -17.40
CA GLU A 77 10.74 -10.99 -18.19
C GLU A 77 9.34 -11.61 -18.22
N ASN A 78 8.50 -11.32 -17.22
CA ASN A 78 7.14 -11.84 -17.10
C ASN A 78 6.06 -10.80 -17.42
N GLU A 79 6.44 -9.64 -17.96
CA GLU A 79 5.52 -8.50 -18.23
C GLU A 79 4.68 -8.11 -16.99
N ALA A 80 5.22 -8.34 -15.80
CA ALA A 80 4.56 -8.11 -14.53
C ALA A 80 4.92 -6.74 -13.95
N LYS A 81 4.02 -6.20 -13.13
CA LYS A 81 4.21 -4.97 -12.36
C LYS A 81 4.04 -5.27 -10.88
N ALA A 82 4.70 -4.48 -10.04
CA ALA A 82 4.61 -4.55 -8.60
C ALA A 82 4.65 -3.16 -7.97
N THR A 83 4.13 -3.06 -6.75
CA THR A 83 4.36 -1.92 -5.87
C THR A 83 5.55 -2.26 -4.96
N LEU A 84 6.61 -1.45 -4.99
CA LEU A 84 7.80 -1.59 -4.15
C LEU A 84 7.69 -0.64 -2.97
N PHE A 85 7.56 -1.16 -1.76
CA PHE A 85 7.49 -0.36 -0.54
C PHE A 85 8.90 -0.02 -0.06
N VAL A 86 9.19 1.28 0.02
CA VAL A 86 10.52 1.85 0.21
C VAL A 86 10.82 2.13 1.68
N ILE A 87 11.90 1.56 2.21
CA ILE A 87 12.48 1.98 3.49
C ILE A 87 13.42 3.16 3.24
N GLY A 88 13.14 4.32 3.85
CA GLY A 88 13.93 5.54 3.65
C GLY A 88 15.42 5.38 3.96
N GLY A 89 15.75 4.69 5.04
CA GLY A 89 17.12 4.41 5.46
C GLY A 89 17.92 3.55 4.50
N GLN A 90 17.28 2.92 3.51
CA GLN A 90 17.94 2.12 2.47
C GLN A 90 18.17 2.91 1.16
N VAL A 91 17.62 4.12 1.04
CA VAL A 91 17.69 4.91 -0.20
C VAL A 91 19.10 5.42 -0.49
N GLY A 92 19.84 5.83 0.54
CA GLY A 92 21.16 6.47 0.38
C GLY A 92 22.14 5.61 -0.41
N GLY A 93 22.63 6.13 -1.53
CA GLY A 93 23.54 5.44 -2.44
C GLY A 93 22.87 4.40 -3.36
N ARG A 94 21.54 4.23 -3.28
CA ARG A 94 20.71 3.35 -4.11
C ARG A 94 19.63 4.11 -4.87
N GLU A 95 19.75 5.43 -5.01
CA GLU A 95 18.76 6.30 -5.66
C GLU A 95 18.53 5.87 -7.11
N THR A 96 19.60 5.47 -7.81
CA THR A 96 19.52 5.00 -9.20
C THR A 96 18.71 3.70 -9.32
N ILE A 97 18.66 2.85 -8.30
CA ILE A 97 17.84 1.63 -8.30
C ILE A 97 16.34 2.01 -8.29
N LEU A 98 15.95 2.98 -7.47
CA LEU A 98 14.56 3.48 -7.45
C LEU A 98 14.18 4.15 -8.77
N GLN A 99 15.09 4.90 -9.38
CA GLN A 99 14.88 5.48 -10.72
C GLN A 99 14.67 4.40 -11.78
N HIS A 100 15.44 3.30 -11.74
CA HIS A 100 15.23 2.16 -12.63
C HIS A 100 13.87 1.49 -12.37
N ALA A 101 13.47 1.31 -11.12
CA ALA A 101 12.17 0.75 -10.77
C ALA A 101 11.01 1.60 -11.32
N ALA A 102 11.05 2.92 -11.11
CA ALA A 102 10.04 3.85 -11.62
C ALA A 102 9.99 3.84 -13.16
N LYS A 103 11.15 3.88 -13.83
CA LYS A 103 11.24 3.77 -15.31
C LYS A 103 10.74 2.43 -15.84
N ALA A 104 10.91 1.34 -15.09
CA ALA A 104 10.35 0.03 -15.41
C ALA A 104 8.83 -0.04 -15.20
N GLY A 105 8.20 1.05 -14.73
CA GLY A 105 6.76 1.15 -14.50
C GLY A 105 6.31 0.48 -13.20
N MET A 106 7.22 0.27 -12.24
CA MET A 106 6.83 -0.12 -10.89
C MET A 106 6.28 1.09 -10.14
N GLU A 107 5.35 0.84 -9.24
CA GLU A 107 4.88 1.84 -8.29
C GLU A 107 5.81 1.84 -7.07
N LEU A 108 6.15 3.00 -6.53
CA LEU A 108 6.87 3.10 -5.26
C LEU A 108 5.90 3.50 -4.15
N GLY A 109 5.89 2.71 -3.07
CA GLY A 109 5.15 3.00 -1.84
C GLY A 109 6.10 3.30 -0.68
N ASN A 110 5.57 3.76 0.44
CA ASN A 110 6.35 4.12 1.63
C ASN A 110 6.31 2.98 2.67
N HIS A 111 7.47 2.53 3.14
CA HIS A 111 7.64 1.48 4.14
C HIS A 111 8.33 1.98 5.41
N ALA A 112 8.02 3.21 5.82
CA ALA A 112 8.66 3.90 6.94
C ALA A 112 10.15 4.21 6.70
N MET A 113 10.74 4.96 7.62
CA MET A 113 12.13 5.38 7.52
C MET A 113 13.10 4.23 7.84
N HIS A 114 12.73 3.37 8.79
CA HIS A 114 13.54 2.26 9.28
C HIS A 114 12.67 1.00 9.47
N ASP A 115 13.30 -0.17 9.42
CA ASP A 115 12.66 -1.45 9.76
C ASP A 115 12.47 -1.56 11.28
N GLU A 116 11.48 -0.82 11.78
CA GLU A 116 11.08 -0.84 13.18
C GLU A 116 9.56 -0.68 13.36
N PRO A 117 9.00 -1.15 14.48
CA PRO A 117 7.56 -1.06 14.69
C PRO A 117 7.10 0.39 14.84
N SER A 118 6.28 0.92 13.94
CA SER A 118 5.80 2.32 13.98
C SER A 118 5.15 2.73 15.32
N ARG A 119 4.59 1.79 16.08
CA ARG A 119 4.05 2.02 17.44
C ARG A 119 5.10 2.42 18.49
N SER A 120 6.39 2.26 18.22
CA SER A 120 7.47 2.72 19.10
C SER A 120 7.73 4.22 18.93
N LEU A 121 7.26 4.83 17.84
CA LEU A 121 7.50 6.22 17.49
C LEU A 121 6.41 7.12 18.07
N THR A 122 6.79 8.35 18.39
CA THR A 122 5.80 9.39 18.68
C THR A 122 5.09 9.81 17.38
N PRO A 123 3.83 10.30 17.43
CA PRO A 123 3.13 10.75 16.23
C PRO A 123 3.92 11.78 15.41
N ALA A 124 4.58 12.74 16.07
CA ALA A 124 5.37 13.77 15.39
C ALA A 124 6.60 13.20 14.67
N VAL A 125 7.25 12.18 15.25
CA VAL A 125 8.39 11.50 14.61
C VAL A 125 7.91 10.68 13.41
N LEU A 126 6.86 9.88 13.61
CA LEU A 126 6.27 9.08 12.53
C LEU A 126 5.84 9.95 11.35
N GLU A 127 5.20 11.10 11.62
CA GLU A 127 4.79 12.03 10.57
C GLU A 127 5.98 12.63 9.81
N ALA A 128 7.03 13.04 10.53
CA ALA A 128 8.24 13.58 9.91
C ALA A 128 8.95 12.53 9.04
N GLU A 129 9.04 11.29 9.52
CA GLU A 129 9.63 10.16 8.80
C GLU A 129 8.83 9.80 7.55
N VAL A 130 7.50 9.70 7.66
CA VAL A 130 6.62 9.47 6.50
C VAL A 130 6.87 10.55 5.45
N ARG A 131 6.86 11.84 5.82
CA ARG A 131 7.13 12.95 4.90
C ARG A 131 8.51 12.88 4.25
N GLN A 132 9.52 12.44 4.99
CA GLN A 132 10.88 12.30 4.47
C GLN A 132 10.96 11.21 3.39
N VAL A 133 10.36 10.04 3.64
CA VAL A 133 10.32 8.94 2.68
C VAL A 133 9.51 9.31 1.44
N GLU A 134 8.37 9.99 1.61
CA GLU A 134 7.61 10.58 0.49
C GLU A 134 8.48 11.54 -0.35
N GLY A 135 9.36 12.31 0.31
CA GLY A 135 10.33 13.16 -0.38
C GLY A 135 11.29 12.39 -1.27
N PHE A 136 11.81 11.25 -0.81
CA PHE A 136 12.66 10.37 -1.64
C PHE A 136 11.90 9.76 -2.82
N ILE A 137 10.66 9.33 -2.59
CA ILE A 137 9.79 8.77 -3.63
C ILE A 137 9.50 9.84 -4.69
N ASN A 138 8.99 11.01 -4.29
CA ASN A 138 8.66 12.10 -5.21
C ASN A 138 9.89 12.57 -5.98
N GLY A 139 11.03 12.77 -5.28
CA GLY A 139 12.30 13.11 -5.92
C GLY A 139 12.76 12.08 -6.94
N THR A 140 12.44 10.80 -6.74
CA THR A 140 12.71 9.73 -7.72
C THR A 140 11.88 9.93 -8.99
N TYR A 141 10.57 10.15 -8.86
CA TYR A 141 9.68 10.38 -10.00
C TYR A 141 10.03 11.66 -10.77
N ASP A 142 10.34 12.74 -10.06
CA ASP A 142 10.82 14.00 -10.63
C ASP A 142 12.12 13.81 -11.42
N ALA A 143 13.10 13.09 -10.85
CA ALA A 143 14.39 12.83 -11.49
C ALA A 143 14.28 12.05 -12.80
N VAL A 144 13.20 11.29 -13.00
CA VAL A 144 12.92 10.52 -14.22
C VAL A 144 11.81 11.12 -15.07
N ASN A 145 11.30 12.30 -14.71
CA ASN A 145 10.22 13.02 -15.40
C ASN A 145 8.94 12.18 -15.59
N LEU A 146 8.55 11.45 -14.55
CA LEU A 146 7.32 10.66 -14.50
C LEU A 146 6.31 11.31 -13.54
N PRO A 147 4.99 11.13 -13.77
CA PRO A 147 3.99 11.60 -12.84
C PRO A 147 4.09 10.87 -11.50
N HIS A 148 3.79 11.58 -10.42
CA HIS A 148 3.76 11.01 -9.07
C HIS A 148 2.71 9.90 -8.95
N PRO A 149 3.01 8.82 -8.21
CA PRO A 149 2.06 7.76 -7.96
C PRO A 149 0.93 8.27 -7.04
N PRO A 150 -0.25 7.64 -7.09
CA PRO A 150 -1.29 7.92 -6.11
C PRO A 150 -0.76 7.65 -4.69
N ARG A 151 -0.99 8.58 -3.77
CA ARG A 151 -0.47 8.44 -2.39
C ARG A 151 -1.30 7.40 -1.63
N LEU A 152 -0.68 6.25 -1.36
CA LEU A 152 -1.30 5.11 -0.66
C LEU A 152 -1.32 5.28 0.87
N LEU A 153 -0.44 6.12 1.43
CA LEU A 153 -0.35 6.39 2.87
C LEU A 153 -0.45 7.89 3.12
N GLN A 154 -1.67 8.40 3.35
CA GLN A 154 -1.85 9.73 3.95
C GLN A 154 -2.85 9.69 5.09
N HIS A 155 -2.46 10.34 6.18
CA HIS A 155 -3.39 11.03 7.04
C HIS A 155 -3.84 12.29 6.28
N LYS A 156 -5.14 12.49 6.09
CA LYS A 156 -5.65 13.82 5.71
C LYS A 156 -5.35 14.76 6.87
N ASP A 157 -4.26 15.49 6.79
CA ASP A 157 -4.19 16.75 7.52
C ASP A 157 -5.38 17.60 7.04
N ALA A 158 -6.08 18.13 8.03
CA ALA A 158 -7.28 18.93 7.90
C ALA A 158 -7.25 19.83 6.66
N GLN A 159 -8.01 19.47 5.64
CA GLN A 159 -8.77 20.46 4.91
C GLN A 159 -9.83 21.02 5.88
N THR A 160 -9.41 21.94 6.74
CA THR A 160 -10.22 23.16 6.90
C THR A 160 -10.19 23.86 5.55
N ASP A 161 -11.18 23.52 4.73
CA ASP A 161 -12.18 24.47 4.20
C ASP A 161 -13.33 23.67 3.56
#